data_AF-A0A803M0P2-F1
#
_entry.id   AF-A0A803M0P2-F1
#
_cell.length_a   1.000
_cell.length_b   1.000
_cell.length_c   1.000
_cell.angle_alpha   90.00
_cell.angle_beta   90.00
_cell.angle_gamma   90.00
#
_symmetry.space_group_name_H-M   'P 1'
#
loop_
_entity.id
_entity.type
_entity.pdbx_description
1 polymer ?
#
loop_
_entity_poly.entity_id
_entity_poly.type
_entity_poly.pdbx_seq_one_letter_code
_entity_poly.pdbx_strand_id
1 'polypeptide(L)'
;MASSLNIFSNVNGFGCTKPSVGSQQRRRMVVVKAETINPEIRKTEEKVVDSVVVTELSKNITPYCRCWRSGTFPLCDGSHMKHNKATGDNVGPLLLKKQ
;
A
#
# COMPACT_ATOMS: atom_id res chain seq x y z
N MET A 1 50.80 -2.88 10.08
CA MET A 1 49.67 -3.81 10.22
C MET A 1 49.14 -4.11 8.83
N ALA A 2 48.97 -5.41 8.55
CA ALA A 2 48.70 -6.05 7.26
C ALA A 2 47.62 -5.33 6.43
N SER A 3 47.95 -4.91 5.22
CA SER A 3 47.79 -5.64 3.94
C SER A 3 46.40 -5.50 3.34
N SER A 4 46.38 -4.72 2.25
CA SER A 4 45.34 -4.60 1.25
C SER A 4 44.90 -5.96 0.70
N LEU A 5 43.60 -6.07 0.40
CA LEU A 5 43.12 -6.91 -0.69
C LEU A 5 42.52 -6.01 -1.77
N ASN A 6 43.18 -6.03 -2.92
CA ASN A 6 42.67 -5.57 -4.19
C ASN A 6 41.49 -6.44 -4.60
N ILE A 7 40.39 -5.82 -5.04
CA ILE A 7 39.56 -6.42 -6.08
C ILE A 7 39.49 -5.39 -7.22
N PHE A 8 40.27 -5.69 -8.26
CA PHE A 8 40.12 -5.14 -9.58
C PHE A 8 38.81 -5.66 -10.19
N SER A 9 37.98 -4.74 -10.68
CA SER A 9 37.09 -5.02 -11.81
C SER A 9 37.25 -3.90 -12.82
N ASN A 10 38.17 -4.16 -13.76
CA ASN A 10 38.40 -3.42 -14.99
C ASN A 10 37.14 -3.46 -15.87
N VAL A 11 36.64 -2.31 -16.31
CA VAL A 11 36.17 -2.15 -17.70
C VAL A 11 36.37 -0.70 -18.16
N ASN A 12 37.24 -0.59 -19.15
CA ASN A 12 37.49 0.56 -20.01
C ASN A 12 36.21 1.16 -20.59
N GLY A 13 36.19 2.49 -20.73
CA GLY A 13 35.15 3.15 -21.51
C GLY A 13 35.27 4.67 -21.55
N PHE A 14 36.39 5.18 -22.06
CA PHE A 14 36.46 6.56 -22.54
C PHE A 14 35.42 6.78 -23.64
N GLY A 15 34.57 7.79 -23.48
CA GLY A 15 33.61 8.18 -24.51
C GLY A 15 32.90 9.48 -24.17
N CYS A 16 33.61 10.60 -24.31
CA CYS A 16 32.97 11.91 -24.43
C CYS A 16 32.31 11.97 -25.82
N THR A 17 31.01 11.68 -25.90
CA THR A 17 30.22 11.92 -27.11
C THR A 17 29.43 13.21 -26.95
N LYS A 18 29.44 13.98 -28.06
CA LYS A 18 28.95 15.36 -28.22
C LYS A 18 27.50 15.54 -27.73
N PRO A 19 27.10 16.76 -27.29
CA PRO A 19 25.72 17.02 -26.93
C PRO A 19 24.86 17.00 -28.19
N SER A 20 24.11 15.92 -28.40
CA SER A 20 22.95 15.95 -29.28
C SER A 20 21.92 16.89 -28.66
N VAL A 21 21.44 17.87 -29.42
CA VAL A 21 20.28 18.71 -29.08
C VAL A 21 19.04 17.80 -29.00
N GLY A 22 18.93 17.07 -27.89
CA GLY A 22 17.73 16.33 -27.53
C GLY A 22 16.78 17.31 -26.87
N SER A 23 15.58 17.45 -27.44
CA SER A 23 14.49 18.19 -26.85
C SER A 23 14.33 17.75 -25.39
N GLN A 24 14.72 18.61 -24.45
CA GLN A 24 14.55 18.36 -23.04
C GLN A 24 13.04 18.36 -22.76
N GLN A 25 12.41 17.20 -22.88
CA GLN A 25 11.05 17.00 -22.39
C GLN A 25 11.09 17.27 -20.89
N ARG A 26 10.65 18.47 -20.51
CA ARG A 26 10.48 18.89 -19.12
C ARG A 26 9.63 17.83 -18.45
N ARG A 27 10.23 16.96 -17.63
CA ARG A 27 9.49 16.00 -16.81
C ARG A 27 8.53 16.81 -15.94
N ARG A 28 7.24 16.79 -16.28
CA ARG A 28 6.20 17.48 -15.54
C ARG A 28 6.07 16.75 -14.20
N MET A 29 6.58 17.36 -13.14
CA MET A 29 6.35 16.85 -11.78
C MET A 29 4.87 17.04 -11.45
N VAL A 30 4.19 15.96 -11.10
CA VAL A 30 2.82 15.98 -10.60
C VAL A 30 2.90 15.82 -9.08
N VAL A 31 2.30 16.76 -8.35
CA VAL A 31 2.18 16.65 -6.88
C VAL A 31 1.07 15.65 -6.60
N VAL A 32 1.42 14.50 -6.02
CA VAL A 32 0.47 13.48 -5.56
C VAL A 32 0.26 13.68 -4.06
N LYS A 33 -0.99 13.92 -3.65
CA LYS A 33 -1.37 13.94 -2.23
C LYS A 33 -1.49 12.50 -1.76
N ALA A 34 -0.59 12.07 -0.88
CA ALA A 34 -0.71 10.78 -0.21
C ALA A 34 -1.82 10.87 0.84
N GLU A 35 -2.88 10.08 0.66
CA GLU A 35 -3.99 9.99 1.63
C GLU A 35 -3.77 8.81 2.57
N THR A 36 -4.10 8.99 3.85
CA THR A 36 -4.01 7.90 4.84
C THR A 36 -5.15 6.90 4.65
N ILE A 37 -4.84 5.60 4.72
CA ILE A 37 -5.84 4.53 4.56
C ILE A 37 -6.89 4.59 5.67
N ASN A 38 -6.48 4.70 6.92
CA ASN A 38 -7.37 4.83 8.08
C ASN A 38 -7.52 6.33 8.42
N PRO A 39 -8.71 6.95 8.30
CA PRO A 39 -8.93 8.35 8.62
C PRO A 39 -9.24 8.57 10.11
N GLU A 40 -10.02 7.69 10.74
CA GLU A 40 -10.64 7.97 12.05
C GLU A 40 -10.64 6.80 13.05
N ILE A 41 -10.44 5.56 12.61
CA ILE A 41 -10.63 4.37 13.45
C ILE A 41 -9.46 4.24 14.43
N ARG A 42 -9.74 4.27 15.74
CA ARG A 42 -8.80 3.91 16.83
C ARG A 42 -7.42 4.58 16.71
N LYS A 43 -7.38 5.89 16.45
CA LYS A 43 -6.15 6.68 16.23
C LYS A 43 -5.22 6.81 17.43
N THR A 44 -5.69 6.48 18.62
CA THR A 44 -4.88 6.42 19.84
C THR A 44 -3.94 5.22 19.87
N GLU A 45 -4.21 4.20 19.06
CA GLU A 45 -3.39 2.99 18.97
C GLU A 45 -2.33 3.16 17.88
N GLU A 46 -1.08 2.86 18.20
CA GLU A 46 0.02 2.87 17.24
C GLU A 46 -0.22 1.87 16.09
N LYS A 47 -0.84 0.72 16.43
CA LYS A 47 -1.19 -0.33 15.49
C LYS A 47 -2.53 -0.96 15.86
N VAL A 48 -3.54 -0.69 15.05
CA VAL A 48 -4.86 -1.31 15.20
C VAL A 48 -4.83 -2.75 14.68
N VAL A 49 -5.11 -3.70 15.56
CA VAL A 49 -5.18 -5.14 15.27
C VAL A 49 -6.46 -5.72 15.86
N ASP A 50 -7.14 -6.56 15.10
CA ASP A 50 -8.33 -7.29 15.53
C ASP A 50 -8.10 -8.79 15.40
N SER A 51 -8.28 -9.52 16.51
CA SER A 51 -8.16 -10.97 16.58
C SER A 51 -9.55 -11.59 16.68
N VAL A 52 -9.80 -12.63 15.90
CA VAL A 52 -11.10 -13.29 15.82
C VAL A 52 -10.90 -14.80 15.94
N VAL A 53 -11.60 -15.42 16.87
CA VAL A 53 -11.63 -16.87 16.98
C VAL A 53 -12.72 -17.40 16.07
N VAL A 54 -12.34 -18.19 15.06
CA VAL A 54 -13.26 -18.66 14.00
C VAL A 54 -14.42 -19.51 14.55
N THR A 55 -14.22 -20.17 15.68
CA THR A 55 -15.25 -21.03 16.31
C THR A 55 -16.45 -20.24 16.85
N GLU A 56 -16.24 -18.99 17.25
CA GLU A 56 -17.26 -18.10 17.84
C GLU A 56 -18.13 -17.40 16.80
N LEU A 57 -17.83 -17.56 15.50
CA LEU A 57 -18.69 -17.03 14.45
C LEU A 57 -20.04 -17.77 14.44
N SER A 58 -21.10 -17.00 14.63
CA SER A 58 -22.49 -17.45 14.56
C SER A 58 -23.02 -17.55 13.13
N LYS A 59 -22.49 -16.72 12.22
CA LYS A 59 -22.89 -16.70 10.82
C LYS A 59 -21.99 -17.61 9.99
N ASN A 60 -22.60 -18.26 9.00
CA ASN A 60 -21.87 -19.12 8.05
C ASN A 60 -20.83 -18.33 7.22
N ILE A 61 -21.13 -17.05 6.96
CA ILE A 61 -20.25 -16.12 6.28
C ILE A 61 -20.25 -14.80 7.06
N THR A 62 -19.08 -14.38 7.54
CA THR A 62 -18.91 -13.12 8.26
C THR A 62 -17.93 -12.23 7.49
N PRO A 63 -18.38 -11.05 7.01
CA PRO A 63 -17.53 -10.14 6.25
C PRO A 63 -16.75 -9.19 7.18
N TYR A 64 -15.43 -9.14 7.03
CA TYR A 64 -14.52 -8.24 7.74
C TYR A 64 -14.05 -7.10 6.85
N CYS A 65 -13.96 -5.90 7.44
CA CYS A 65 -13.57 -4.68 6.74
C CYS A 65 -12.09 -4.69 6.36
N ARG A 66 -11.78 -4.22 5.15
CA ARG A 66 -10.42 -3.91 4.70
C ARG A 66 -10.25 -2.48 4.19
N CYS A 67 -11.34 -1.70 4.13
CA CYS A 67 -11.33 -0.34 3.60
C CYS A 67 -11.17 0.75 4.67
N TRP A 68 -11.24 0.41 5.96
CA TRP A 68 -11.17 1.38 7.07
C TRP A 68 -12.21 2.51 6.98
N ARG A 69 -13.37 2.25 6.37
CA ARG A 69 -14.51 3.18 6.29
C ARG A 69 -15.76 2.64 6.98
N SER A 70 -15.67 1.47 7.61
CA SER A 70 -16.84 0.82 8.19
C SER A 70 -17.20 1.44 9.54
N GLY A 71 -18.48 1.78 9.73
CA GLY A 71 -19.00 2.24 11.01
C GLY A 71 -19.07 1.13 12.08
N THR A 72 -19.05 -0.15 11.65
CA THR A 72 -19.05 -1.32 12.53
C THR A 72 -17.72 -2.06 12.52
N PHE A 73 -16.63 -1.34 12.24
CA PHE A 73 -15.27 -1.90 12.23
C PHE A 73 -15.02 -2.70 13.53
N PRO A 74 -14.52 -3.95 13.44
CA PRO A 74 -13.81 -4.58 12.30
C PRO A 74 -14.70 -5.27 11.24
N LEU A 75 -16.02 -5.28 11.42
CA LEU A 75 -16.94 -5.89 10.45
C LEU A 75 -17.14 -5.00 9.23
N CYS A 76 -17.61 -5.57 8.13
CA CYS A 76 -18.00 -4.82 6.94
C CYS A 76 -19.49 -4.50 6.93
N ASP A 77 -19.82 -3.22 6.82
CA ASP A 77 -21.16 -2.64 6.67
C ASP A 77 -21.52 -2.23 5.22
N GLY A 78 -20.61 -2.44 4.27
CA GLY A 78 -20.79 -2.02 2.87
C GLY A 78 -20.21 -0.65 2.52
N SER A 79 -19.60 0.07 3.48
CA SER A 79 -19.02 1.39 3.25
C SER A 79 -17.90 1.42 2.19
N HIS A 80 -17.28 0.27 1.90
CA HIS A 80 -16.32 0.12 0.79
C HIS A 80 -16.92 0.50 -0.58
N MET A 81 -18.22 0.28 -0.81
CA MET A 81 -18.87 0.63 -2.08
C MET A 81 -18.88 2.15 -2.31
N LYS A 82 -19.17 2.93 -1.26
CA LYS A 82 -19.15 4.39 -1.31
C LYS A 82 -17.73 4.90 -1.57
N HIS A 83 -16.75 4.33 -0.87
CA HIS A 83 -15.34 4.64 -1.06
C HIS A 83 -14.87 4.38 -2.50
N ASN A 84 -15.15 3.18 -3.02
CA ASN A 84 -14.79 2.79 -4.39
C ASN A 84 -15.41 3.74 -5.42
N LYS A 85 -16.69 4.10 -5.26
CA LYS A 85 -17.37 5.04 -6.17
C LYS A 85 -16.77 6.44 -6.12
N ALA A 86 -16.35 6.93 -4.95
CA ALA A 86 -15.82 8.27 -4.78
C ALA A 86 -14.36 8.41 -5.24
N THR A 87 -13.56 7.37 -5.06
CA THR A 87 -12.10 7.39 -5.31
C THR A 87 -11.68 6.67 -6.59
N GLY A 88 -12.56 5.85 -7.17
CA GLY A 88 -12.21 4.93 -8.26
C GLY A 88 -11.46 3.67 -7.78
N ASP A 89 -11.47 3.39 -6.47
CA ASP A 89 -10.83 2.23 -5.86
C ASP A 89 -11.65 0.93 -6.06
N ASN A 90 -11.05 -0.21 -5.75
CA ASN A 90 -11.63 -1.55 -5.95
C ASN A 90 -11.53 -2.46 -4.73
N VAL A 91 -11.49 -1.89 -3.51
CA VAL A 91 -11.40 -2.65 -2.26
C VAL A 91 -12.69 -3.38 -1.92
N GLY A 92 -12.57 -4.48 -1.16
CA GLY A 92 -13.71 -5.27 -0.68
C GLY A 92 -13.39 -6.05 0.60
N PRO A 93 -14.41 -6.62 1.26
CA PRO A 93 -14.24 -7.30 2.55
C PRO A 93 -13.49 -8.63 2.44
N LEU A 94 -13.01 -9.12 3.58
CA LEU A 94 -12.57 -10.50 3.75
C LEU A 94 -13.75 -11.33 4.25
N LEU A 95 -14.13 -12.39 3.54
CA LEU A 95 -15.23 -13.27 3.94
C LEU A 95 -14.67 -14.47 4.72
N LEU A 96 -14.94 -14.51 6.02
CA LEU A 96 -14.66 -15.69 6.84
C LEU A 96 -15.85 -16.65 6.75
N LYS A 97 -15.59 -17.89 6.32
CA LYS A 97 -16.61 -18.93 6.20
C LYS A 97 -16.38 -20.01 7.26
N LYS A 98 -17.43 -20.39 7.96
CA LYS A 98 -17.43 -21.59 8.80
C LYS A 98 -17.75 -22.78 7.89
N GLN A 99 -16.82 -23.74 7.81
CA GLN A 99 -17.05 -25.03 7.13
C GLN A 99 -17.42 -26.07 8.17
#